data_AF-A0A9W8A1U4-F1
#
_entry.id   AF-A0A9W8A1U4-F1
#
_cell.length_a   1.000
_cell.length_b   1.000
_cell.length_c   1.000
_cell.angle_alpha   90.00
_cell.angle_beta   90.00
_cell.angle_gamma   90.00
#
_symmetry.space_group_name_H-M   'P 1'
#
loop_
_entity.id
_entity.type
_entity.pdbx_description
1 polymer ?
#
loop_
_entity_poly.entity_id
_entity_poly.type
_entity_poly.pdbx_seq_one_letter_code
_entity_poly.pdbx_strand_id
1 'polypeptide(L)'
;MPVRKKNEPISEYEKRRQENIQRNQEMLKVLDLVGANPHITTQSDEVSESSSGLLDVPKVEPKVVKRKLKNEGSAKPAKRKRVEIPAIPIATRTSRRLRGEKADLVVPAISEDSASESFPDPELLSNSGLMSAEEFFTKEIYEKAIKVTGHYTGWINPELVDKYGLESSAKDAWEKNGGGKFSFKDPLGIGKIKKSSIPAGWSEAKFVSSKLFKKNPNSYFYRNLEPGVAQWTGDWDEEEKSTFLKVCKELGCGDKWGLFSSYLPHRVGYQCR
;
A
#
# COMPACT_ATOMS: atom_id res chain seq x y z
N MET A 1 34.13 50.76 25.11
CA MET A 1 32.69 50.55 24.87
C MET A 1 32.46 50.45 23.36
N PRO A 2 32.34 49.25 22.73
CA PRO A 2 32.05 49.18 21.32
C PRO A 2 30.53 49.23 21.07
N VAL A 3 30.16 50.17 20.21
CA VAL A 3 28.82 50.55 19.77
C VAL A 3 28.17 49.41 18.98
N ARG A 4 26.93 49.02 19.34
CA ARG A 4 26.12 48.02 18.64
C ARG A 4 25.72 48.55 17.26
N LYS A 5 26.16 47.89 16.19
CA LYS A 5 25.65 48.13 14.82
C LYS A 5 24.19 47.67 14.75
N LYS A 6 23.30 48.61 14.45
CA LYS A 6 21.87 48.40 14.21
C LYS A 6 21.65 48.06 12.73
N ASN A 7 20.68 47.16 12.50
CA ASN A 7 19.87 47.01 11.29
C ASN A 7 20.55 46.42 10.05
N GLU A 8 20.69 45.09 10.02
CA GLU A 8 20.70 44.36 8.76
C GLU A 8 19.25 44.17 8.28
N PRO A 9 18.95 44.37 6.99
CA PRO A 9 17.61 44.18 6.46
C PRO A 9 17.19 42.71 6.56
N ILE A 10 16.06 42.46 7.22
CA ILE A 10 15.43 41.15 7.38
C ILE A 10 15.32 40.50 6.00
N SER A 11 15.93 39.32 5.87
CA SER A 11 15.96 38.54 4.62
C SER A 11 14.53 38.27 4.14
N GLU A 12 14.30 38.28 2.83
CA GLU A 12 12.98 37.97 2.24
C GLU A 12 12.42 36.64 2.73
N TYR A 13 13.30 35.69 3.02
CA TYR A 13 12.93 34.41 3.62
C TYR A 13 12.30 34.56 5.02
N GLU A 14 12.86 35.43 5.87
CA GLU A 14 12.33 35.66 7.22
C GLU A 14 10.97 36.37 7.18
N LYS A 15 10.76 37.30 6.24
CA LYS A 15 9.45 37.93 6.02
C LYS A 15 8.40 36.89 5.64
N ARG A 16 8.71 36.04 4.64
CA ARG A 16 7.79 34.98 4.18
C ARG A 16 7.51 33.94 5.26
N ARG A 17 8.50 33.65 6.11
CA ARG A 17 8.33 32.79 7.30
C ARG A 17 7.38 33.41 8.32
N GLN A 18 7.51 34.71 8.60
CA GLN A 18 6.64 35.42 9.53
C GLN A 18 5.20 35.50 9.02
N GLU A 19 4.99 35.78 7.73
CA GLU A 19 3.67 35.77 7.09
C GLU A 19 2.97 34.40 7.20
N ASN A 20 3.69 33.31 6.97
CA ASN A 20 3.16 31.96 7.14
C ASN A 20 2.77 31.66 8.60
N ILE A 21 3.59 32.13 9.57
CA ILE A 21 3.27 31.97 10.99
C ILE A 21 2.00 32.75 11.36
N GLN A 22 1.87 33.98 10.89
CA GLN A 22 0.68 34.81 11.14
C GLN A 22 -0.58 34.20 10.53
N ARG A 23 -0.51 33.77 9.27
CA ARG A 23 -1.64 33.10 8.59
C ARG A 23 -2.09 31.84 9.33
N ASN A 24 -1.14 31.04 9.81
CA ASN A 24 -1.45 29.85 10.59
C ASN A 24 -2.09 30.20 11.95
N GLN A 25 -1.62 31.27 12.62
CA GLN A 25 -2.22 31.75 13.86
C GLN A 25 -3.65 32.26 13.66
N GLU A 26 -3.91 32.97 12.55
CA GLU A 26 -5.26 33.42 12.20
C GLU A 26 -6.19 32.25 11.90
N MET A 27 -5.73 31.27 11.12
CA MET A 27 -6.49 30.03 10.87
C MET A 27 -6.83 29.29 12.17
N LEU A 28 -5.88 29.22 13.11
CA LEU A 28 -6.11 28.59 14.42
C LEU A 28 -7.10 29.37 15.30
N LYS A 29 -7.12 30.71 15.20
CA LYS A 29 -8.12 31.55 15.87
C LYS A 29 -9.51 31.37 15.26
N VAL A 30 -9.61 31.32 13.92
CA VAL A 30 -10.88 31.09 13.21
C VAL A 30 -11.49 29.73 13.56
N LEU A 31 -10.64 28.73 13.81
CA LEU A 31 -11.06 27.37 14.17
C LEU A 31 -11.33 27.19 15.68
N ASP A 32 -11.21 28.24 16.50
CA ASP A 32 -11.39 28.22 17.96
C ASP A 32 -10.54 27.18 18.72
N LEU A 33 -9.45 26.71 18.10
CA LEU A 33 -8.56 25.67 18.63
C LEU A 33 -7.58 26.18 19.69
N VAL A 34 -7.55 27.48 19.95
CA VAL A 34 -6.65 28.11 20.94
C VAL A 34 -7.14 27.88 22.38
N GLY A 35 -8.40 27.47 22.58
CA GLY A 35 -8.97 27.16 23.91
C GLY A 35 -8.91 25.69 24.34
N ALA A 36 -8.57 24.74 23.46
CA ALA A 36 -8.75 23.30 23.70
C ALA A 36 -7.46 22.53 24.06
N ASN A 37 -6.55 23.13 24.84
CA ASN A 37 -5.47 22.39 25.49
C ASN A 37 -4.98 23.12 26.77
N PRO A 38 -5.56 22.86 27.95
CA PRO A 38 -5.05 23.36 29.23
C PRO A 38 -3.90 22.50 29.79
N HIS A 39 -3.09 21.87 28.93
CA HIS A 39 -1.92 21.09 29.35
C HIS A 39 -0.73 21.40 28.44
N ILE A 40 -0.21 22.63 28.57
CA ILE A 40 1.21 23.01 28.53
C ILE A 40 1.18 24.52 28.80
N THR A 41 1.15 24.90 30.07
CA THR A 41 1.43 26.27 30.50
C THR A 41 2.68 26.22 31.35
N THR A 42 3.77 26.67 30.75
CA THR A 42 4.96 27.18 31.42
C THR A 42 4.58 28.36 32.29
N GLN A 43 4.95 28.31 33.57
CA GLN A 43 4.81 29.41 34.52
C GLN A 43 5.87 30.50 34.27
N SER A 44 5.38 31.72 34.05
CA SER A 44 6.03 33.03 34.22
C SER A 44 4.93 34.05 33.87
N ASP A 45 4.44 35.00 34.65
CA ASP A 45 4.72 35.64 35.95
C ASP A 45 3.32 36.17 36.43
N GLU A 46 2.93 36.39 37.70
CA GLU A 46 3.24 37.55 38.56
C GLU A 46 2.40 37.53 39.88
N VAL A 47 3.07 37.82 41.01
CA VAL A 47 2.73 38.76 42.12
C VAL A 47 1.67 38.44 43.23
N SER A 48 2.20 38.53 44.47
CA SER A 48 1.64 39.01 45.76
C SER A 48 1.06 38.05 46.84
N GLU A 49 1.79 38.04 47.97
CA GLU A 49 1.41 37.95 49.40
C GLU A 49 0.41 36.90 49.89
N SER A 50 0.92 35.84 50.55
CA SER A 50 0.74 35.59 52.00
C SER A 50 1.24 34.20 52.47
N SER A 51 1.81 34.20 53.68
CA SER A 51 1.96 33.11 54.67
C SER A 51 2.78 31.83 54.37
N SER A 52 3.90 31.74 55.13
CA SER A 52 4.41 30.57 55.90
C SER A 52 4.62 29.21 55.23
N GLY A 53 5.87 28.74 55.21
CA GLY A 53 6.18 27.30 55.14
C GLY A 53 7.61 26.98 54.71
N LEU A 54 8.46 26.62 55.67
CA LEU A 54 9.81 26.06 55.51
C LEU A 54 9.89 24.90 54.50
N LEU A 55 10.99 24.82 53.72
CA LEU A 55 12.02 23.75 53.77
C LEU A 55 12.91 23.74 52.49
N ASP A 56 14.13 24.25 52.65
CA ASP A 56 15.47 23.78 52.24
C ASP A 56 15.79 23.00 50.94
N VAL A 57 17.06 23.10 50.48
CA VAL A 57 17.84 22.29 49.47
C VAL A 57 18.12 22.98 48.09
N PRO A 58 19.32 22.85 47.42
CA PRO A 58 20.35 23.89 47.43
C PRO A 58 20.75 24.44 46.03
N LYS A 59 21.59 25.48 46.08
CA LYS A 59 22.09 26.32 44.99
C LYS A 59 23.12 25.63 44.08
N VAL A 60 22.88 25.58 42.76
CA VAL A 60 23.90 25.25 41.74
C VAL A 60 23.80 26.23 40.57
N GLU A 61 24.86 27.00 40.35
CA GLU A 61 24.99 27.99 39.26
C GLU A 61 25.41 27.34 37.93
N PRO A 62 24.79 27.69 36.79
CA PRO A 62 25.25 27.20 35.48
C PRO A 62 26.35 28.09 34.88
N LYS A 63 27.55 27.51 34.70
CA LYS A 63 28.68 28.10 33.95
C LYS A 63 28.40 28.14 32.45
N VAL A 64 28.36 29.35 31.89
CA VAL A 64 28.32 29.63 30.45
C VAL A 64 29.72 29.43 29.84
N VAL A 65 29.90 28.42 28.99
CA VAL A 65 31.12 28.23 28.19
C VAL A 65 30.90 28.72 26.77
N LYS A 66 31.46 29.89 26.45
CA LYS A 66 31.59 30.40 25.07
C LYS A 66 32.71 29.62 24.35
N ARG A 67 32.42 29.03 23.19
CA ARG A 67 33.46 28.52 22.28
C ARG A 67 33.52 29.35 21.00
N LYS A 68 34.71 29.94 20.80
CA LYS A 68 35.18 30.63 19.59
C LYS A 68 35.11 29.71 18.36
N LEU A 69 34.59 30.22 17.26
CA LEU A 69 34.85 29.70 15.91
C LEU A 69 36.04 30.47 15.33
N LYS A 70 37.05 29.74 14.85
CA LYS A 70 38.15 30.26 14.05
C LYS A 70 38.35 29.34 12.83
N ASN A 71 38.16 29.96 11.67
CA ASN A 71 38.67 29.72 10.30
C ASN A 71 39.03 28.32 9.76
N GLU A 72 38.47 28.11 8.56
CA GLU A 72 39.13 27.70 7.29
C GLU A 72 39.77 26.31 7.15
N GLY A 73 39.49 25.70 5.98
CA GLY A 73 40.41 24.76 5.33
C GLY A 73 40.02 23.27 5.37
N SER A 74 39.38 22.81 4.29
CA SER A 74 39.58 21.50 3.65
C SER A 74 39.92 20.27 4.51
N ALA A 75 38.94 19.36 4.72
CA ALA A 75 39.19 17.91 4.80
C ALA A 75 37.87 17.10 4.66
N LYS A 76 37.96 15.98 3.95
CA LYS A 76 36.88 15.01 3.68
C LYS A 76 36.19 14.52 4.97
N PRO A 77 34.88 14.22 4.98
CA PRO A 77 34.20 13.78 6.21
C PRO A 77 34.66 12.39 6.65
N ALA A 78 35.32 12.33 7.81
CA ALA A 78 35.64 11.11 8.51
C ALA A 78 34.35 10.42 9.01
N LYS A 79 34.25 9.11 8.75
CA LYS A 79 33.15 8.25 9.18
C LYS A 79 33.03 8.29 10.72
N ARG A 80 31.90 8.78 11.23
CA ARG A 80 31.54 8.64 12.65
C ARG A 80 31.28 7.16 12.95
N LYS A 81 32.06 6.57 13.86
CA LYS A 81 31.76 5.26 14.47
C LYS A 81 30.46 5.38 15.25
N ARG A 82 29.44 4.66 14.80
CA ARG A 82 28.17 4.46 15.51
C ARG A 82 28.47 3.59 16.73
N VAL A 83 28.10 4.07 17.92
CA VAL A 83 28.09 3.25 19.14
C VAL A 83 26.99 2.21 18.97
N GLU A 84 27.39 0.94 18.95
CA GLU A 84 26.47 -0.20 18.83
C GLU A 84 25.79 -0.44 20.18
N ILE A 85 24.47 -0.29 20.20
CA ILE A 85 23.64 -0.84 21.28
C ILE A 85 23.45 -2.33 20.94
N PRO A 86 23.73 -3.28 21.85
CA PRO A 86 23.58 -4.70 21.57
C PRO A 86 22.11 -5.01 21.28
N ALA A 87 21.84 -5.49 20.07
CA ALA A 87 20.52 -5.93 19.66
C ALA A 87 20.13 -7.20 20.43
N ILE A 88 18.98 -7.17 21.09
CA ILE A 88 18.35 -8.38 21.63
C ILE A 88 18.01 -9.28 20.43
N PRO A 89 18.50 -10.54 20.37
CA PRO A 89 18.28 -11.40 19.22
C PRO A 89 16.82 -11.86 19.19
N ILE A 90 16.06 -11.32 18.25
CA ILE A 90 14.77 -11.91 17.87
C ILE A 90 15.08 -13.23 17.16
N ALA A 91 14.61 -14.35 17.72
CA ALA A 91 14.82 -15.67 17.17
C ALA A 91 14.16 -15.77 15.79
N THR A 92 14.94 -15.59 14.72
CA THR A 92 14.52 -15.90 13.36
C THR A 92 14.51 -17.41 13.21
N ARG A 93 13.33 -18.00 12.93
CA ARG A 93 13.19 -19.41 12.58
C ARG A 93 14.06 -19.71 11.35
N THR A 94 15.21 -20.31 11.57
CA THR A 94 16.14 -20.74 10.53
C THR A 94 15.57 -21.99 9.85
N SER A 95 14.91 -21.83 8.70
CA SER A 95 14.61 -22.99 7.87
C SER A 95 15.93 -23.51 7.27
N ARG A 96 16.41 -24.66 7.76
CA ARG A 96 17.67 -25.28 7.36
C ARG A 96 17.61 -26.02 6.00
N ARG A 97 16.78 -25.56 5.06
CA ARG A 97 16.78 -26.11 3.70
C ARG A 97 17.76 -25.32 2.85
N LEU A 98 18.95 -25.88 2.63
CA LEU A 98 19.85 -25.42 1.59
C LEU A 98 19.13 -25.56 0.24
N ARG A 99 19.11 -24.48 -0.52
CA ARG A 99 18.40 -24.41 -1.80
C ARG A 99 19.17 -25.22 -2.84
N GLY A 100 18.76 -26.47 -3.07
CA GLY A 100 19.33 -27.33 -4.11
C GLY A 100 19.49 -28.80 -3.73
N GLU A 101 19.32 -29.18 -2.48
CA GLU A 101 19.32 -30.60 -2.10
C GLU A 101 17.96 -31.25 -2.42
N LYS A 102 18.00 -32.34 -3.20
CA LYS A 102 16.85 -33.23 -3.36
C LYS A 102 16.59 -33.90 -2.02
N ALA A 103 15.32 -34.04 -1.65
CA ALA A 103 14.95 -34.76 -0.44
C ALA A 103 15.34 -36.24 -0.61
N ASP A 104 16.39 -36.68 0.08
CA ASP A 104 16.67 -38.10 0.23
C ASP A 104 15.51 -38.71 1.02
N LEU A 105 14.79 -39.61 0.36
CA LEU A 105 13.71 -40.42 0.93
C LEU A 105 14.33 -41.43 1.89
N VAL A 106 14.75 -40.98 3.07
CA VAL A 106 14.85 -41.88 4.22
C VAL A 106 13.41 -42.08 4.68
N VAL A 107 12.82 -43.19 4.25
CA VAL A 107 11.56 -43.70 4.78
C VAL A 107 11.86 -44.23 6.18
N PRO A 108 11.47 -43.55 7.28
CA PRO A 108 11.34 -44.25 8.54
C PRO A 108 10.26 -45.31 8.34
N ALA A 109 10.55 -46.56 8.71
CA ALA A 109 9.58 -47.63 8.80
C ALA A 109 8.51 -47.23 9.82
N ILE A 110 7.49 -46.52 9.34
CA ILE A 110 6.28 -46.19 10.06
C ILE A 110 5.28 -47.25 9.63
N SER A 111 4.82 -48.00 10.63
CA SER A 111 3.73 -48.96 10.57
C SER A 111 2.62 -48.56 9.61
N GLU A 112 2.20 -49.55 8.81
CA GLU A 112 1.04 -49.52 7.92
C GLU A 112 -0.23 -49.17 8.70
N ASP A 113 -0.51 -47.88 8.85
CA ASP A 113 -1.82 -47.31 9.16
C ASP A 113 -1.67 -45.79 9.17
N SER A 114 -1.77 -45.14 8.00
CA SER A 114 -2.17 -43.72 7.86
C SER A 114 -2.23 -43.29 6.39
N ALA A 115 -3.45 -43.32 5.86
CA ALA A 115 -4.05 -42.36 4.93
C ALA A 115 -3.15 -41.74 3.84
N SER A 116 -3.17 -42.35 2.65
CA SER A 116 -3.07 -41.61 1.41
C SER A 116 -4.17 -40.56 1.34
N GLU A 117 -3.83 -39.28 1.23
CA GLU A 117 -4.77 -38.24 0.75
C GLU A 117 -5.02 -38.46 -0.75
N SER A 118 -5.73 -39.54 -1.06
CA SER A 118 -6.54 -39.63 -2.26
C SER A 118 -7.68 -38.63 -2.12
N PHE A 119 -7.89 -37.79 -3.13
CA PHE A 119 -9.15 -37.06 -3.28
C PHE A 119 -10.30 -38.03 -3.01
N PRO A 120 -11.22 -37.72 -2.08
CA PRO A 120 -12.28 -38.64 -1.72
C PRO A 120 -13.11 -38.96 -2.96
N ASP A 121 -13.40 -40.24 -3.12
CA ASP A 121 -14.30 -40.78 -4.14
C ASP A 121 -15.59 -39.94 -4.19
N PRO A 122 -16.08 -39.48 -5.35
CA PRO A 122 -17.30 -38.66 -5.43
C PRO A 122 -18.54 -39.33 -4.81
N GLU A 123 -18.57 -40.66 -4.69
CA GLU A 123 -19.62 -41.40 -3.98
C GLU A 123 -19.57 -41.27 -2.44
N LEU A 124 -18.42 -40.94 -1.85
CA LEU A 124 -18.31 -40.69 -0.40
C LEU A 124 -18.79 -39.30 0.00
N LEU A 125 -18.77 -38.33 -0.94
CA LEU A 125 -19.38 -37.01 -0.74
C LEU A 125 -20.92 -37.10 -0.71
N SER A 126 -21.54 -38.01 -1.47
CA SER A 126 -22.99 -38.24 -1.39
C SER A 126 -23.47 -38.78 -0.03
N ASN A 127 -22.62 -39.49 0.71
CA ASN A 127 -22.94 -39.96 2.06
C ASN A 127 -22.67 -38.93 3.18
N SER A 128 -22.14 -37.75 2.85
CA SER A 128 -21.80 -36.72 3.84
C SER A 128 -22.99 -35.86 4.29
N GLY A 129 -24.21 -36.13 3.79
CA GLY A 129 -25.40 -35.34 4.10
C GLY A 129 -25.36 -33.89 3.59
N LEU A 130 -24.34 -33.53 2.81
CA LEU A 130 -24.27 -32.25 2.12
C LEU A 130 -25.17 -32.31 0.88
N MET A 131 -26.34 -31.70 1.00
CA MET A 131 -27.28 -31.55 -0.10
C MET A 131 -26.66 -30.73 -1.24
N SER A 132 -27.01 -31.07 -2.48
CA SER A 132 -26.63 -30.24 -3.62
C SER A 132 -27.35 -28.89 -3.56
N ALA A 133 -26.78 -27.85 -4.18
CA ALA A 133 -27.42 -26.53 -4.23
C ALA A 133 -28.82 -26.58 -4.87
N GLU A 134 -29.04 -27.53 -5.78
CA GLU A 134 -30.33 -27.74 -6.46
C GLU A 134 -31.41 -28.30 -5.52
N GLU A 135 -31.00 -29.11 -4.55
CA GLU A 135 -31.90 -29.70 -3.55
C GLU A 135 -32.13 -28.75 -2.36
N PHE A 136 -31.16 -27.89 -2.06
CA PHE A 136 -31.24 -26.95 -0.94
C PHE A 136 -32.08 -25.72 -1.25
N PHE A 137 -31.97 -25.17 -2.47
CA PHE A 137 -32.73 -23.97 -2.87
C PHE A 137 -34.06 -24.32 -3.53
N THR A 138 -35.10 -23.51 -3.29
CA THR A 138 -36.36 -23.65 -4.03
C THR A 138 -36.14 -23.37 -5.52
N LYS A 139 -36.94 -24.00 -6.39
CA LYS A 139 -36.84 -23.84 -7.85
C LYS A 139 -36.84 -22.36 -8.29
N GLU A 140 -37.65 -21.54 -7.63
CA GLU A 140 -37.73 -20.09 -7.90
C GLU A 140 -36.43 -19.33 -7.57
N ILE A 141 -35.74 -19.71 -6.49
CA ILE A 141 -34.45 -19.11 -6.11
C ILE A 141 -33.38 -19.60 -7.07
N TYR A 142 -33.41 -20.88 -7.42
CA TYR A 142 -32.45 -21.50 -8.32
C TYR A 142 -32.47 -20.90 -9.73
N GLU A 143 -33.65 -20.58 -10.27
CA GLU A 143 -33.81 -19.90 -11.57
C GLU A 143 -33.34 -18.44 -11.55
N LYS A 144 -33.48 -17.76 -10.41
CA LYS A 144 -33.00 -16.37 -10.22
C LYS A 144 -31.51 -16.30 -9.91
N ALA A 145 -30.91 -17.39 -9.41
CA ALA A 145 -29.52 -17.43 -9.00
C ALA A 145 -28.58 -17.31 -10.20
N ILE A 146 -27.50 -16.55 -10.02
CA ILE A 146 -26.42 -16.46 -11.01
C ILE A 146 -25.48 -17.63 -10.79
N LYS A 147 -25.42 -18.54 -11.76
CA LYS A 147 -24.49 -19.66 -11.75
C LYS A 147 -23.16 -19.19 -12.32
N VAL A 148 -22.13 -19.18 -11.49
CA VAL A 148 -20.78 -18.82 -11.91
C VAL A 148 -19.88 -20.04 -11.82
N THR A 149 -19.20 -20.37 -12.91
CA THR A 149 -18.27 -21.51 -13.01
C THR A 149 -16.91 -21.27 -12.34
N GLY A 150 -16.67 -20.06 -11.83
CA GLY A 150 -15.37 -19.62 -11.29
C GLY A 150 -14.36 -19.18 -12.36
N HIS A 151 -14.75 -19.18 -13.64
CA HIS A 151 -13.89 -18.78 -14.76
C HIS A 151 -14.50 -17.64 -15.56
N TYR A 152 -13.67 -16.63 -15.85
CA TYR A 152 -14.02 -15.53 -16.74
C TYR A 152 -13.68 -15.88 -18.18
N THR A 153 -14.70 -15.91 -19.04
CA THR A 153 -14.57 -16.24 -20.47
C THR A 153 -14.50 -15.01 -21.36
N GLY A 154 -14.87 -13.84 -20.85
CA GLY A 154 -14.88 -12.58 -21.61
C GLY A 154 -13.50 -12.03 -21.97
N TRP A 155 -13.52 -10.97 -22.77
CA TRP A 155 -12.36 -10.09 -23.04
C TRP A 155 -12.60 -8.69 -22.46
N ILE A 156 -11.72 -7.73 -22.73
CA ILE A 156 -11.86 -6.32 -22.30
C ILE A 156 -13.15 -5.74 -22.92
N ASN A 157 -13.77 -4.79 -22.22
CA ASN A 157 -14.88 -4.00 -22.77
C ASN A 157 -14.54 -3.49 -24.19
N PRO A 158 -15.37 -3.80 -25.21
CA PRO A 158 -15.10 -3.43 -26.61
C PRO A 158 -14.89 -1.93 -26.82
N GLU A 159 -15.56 -1.08 -26.04
CA GLU A 159 -15.38 0.38 -26.13
C GLU A 159 -13.93 0.81 -25.82
N LEU A 160 -13.30 0.16 -24.85
CA LEU A 160 -11.90 0.40 -24.51
C LEU A 160 -10.94 -0.19 -25.54
N VAL A 161 -11.34 -1.29 -26.18
CA VAL A 161 -10.56 -1.91 -27.26
C VAL A 161 -10.45 -0.95 -28.44
N ASP A 162 -11.58 -0.39 -28.87
CA ASP A 162 -11.63 0.56 -29.98
C ASP A 162 -10.92 1.88 -29.64
N LYS A 163 -11.17 2.42 -28.44
CA LYS A 163 -10.59 3.70 -28.00
C LYS A 163 -9.07 3.68 -27.91
N TYR A 164 -8.49 2.59 -27.44
CA TYR A 164 -7.04 2.48 -27.20
C TYR A 164 -6.29 1.65 -28.23
N GLY A 165 -7.00 1.10 -29.23
CA GLY A 165 -6.45 0.18 -30.22
C GLY A 165 -5.84 -1.05 -29.56
N LEU A 166 -6.56 -1.64 -28.59
CA LEU A 166 -6.17 -2.91 -28.01
C LEU A 166 -6.53 -4.03 -28.98
N GLU A 167 -5.89 -5.18 -28.82
CA GLU A 167 -6.22 -6.35 -29.63
C GLU A 167 -7.53 -6.99 -29.16
N SER A 168 -8.25 -7.61 -30.09
CA SER A 168 -9.53 -8.28 -29.86
C SER A 168 -9.39 -9.59 -29.05
N SER A 169 -8.18 -10.13 -28.93
CA SER A 169 -7.90 -11.40 -28.25
C SER A 169 -6.65 -11.36 -27.36
N ALA A 170 -6.66 -12.20 -26.32
CA ALA A 170 -5.54 -12.38 -25.41
C ALA A 170 -4.26 -12.86 -26.12
N LYS A 171 -4.42 -13.75 -27.10
CA LYS A 171 -3.31 -14.31 -27.86
C LYS A 171 -2.66 -13.23 -28.71
N ASP A 172 -3.46 -12.46 -29.44
CA ASP A 172 -2.99 -11.40 -30.34
C ASP A 172 -2.29 -10.28 -29.56
N ALA A 173 -2.85 -9.89 -28.40
CA ALA A 173 -2.23 -8.92 -27.49
C ALA A 173 -0.82 -9.38 -27.05
N TRP A 174 -0.69 -10.67 -26.74
CA TRP A 174 0.56 -11.27 -26.33
C TRP A 174 1.56 -11.41 -27.48
N GLU A 175 1.13 -11.86 -28.65
CA GLU A 175 2.00 -12.05 -29.81
C GLU A 175 2.54 -10.72 -30.33
N LYS A 176 1.71 -9.69 -30.45
CA LYS A 176 2.11 -8.39 -31.01
C LYS A 176 2.91 -7.53 -30.04
N ASN A 177 2.61 -7.59 -28.74
CA ASN A 177 3.25 -6.69 -27.75
C ASN A 177 4.18 -7.41 -26.77
N GLY A 178 4.08 -8.74 -26.64
CA GLY A 178 4.67 -9.52 -25.55
C GLY A 178 5.63 -10.63 -25.97
N GLY A 179 5.84 -10.86 -27.28
CA GLY A 179 6.52 -11.99 -27.96
C GLY A 179 7.87 -12.49 -27.43
N GLY A 180 7.96 -12.81 -26.14
CA GLY A 180 9.10 -13.35 -25.42
C GLY A 180 8.66 -14.28 -24.30
N LYS A 181 9.62 -14.77 -23.51
CA LYS A 181 9.34 -15.72 -22.42
C LYS A 181 8.71 -14.98 -21.22
N PHE A 182 7.43 -15.25 -20.93
CA PHE A 182 6.78 -14.73 -19.72
C PHE A 182 7.56 -15.16 -18.48
N SER A 183 7.98 -14.19 -17.67
CA SER A 183 8.60 -14.43 -16.37
C SER A 183 7.78 -13.72 -15.31
N PHE A 184 7.28 -14.47 -14.32
CA PHE A 184 6.54 -13.89 -13.19
C PHE A 184 7.39 -12.88 -12.40
N LYS A 185 8.71 -13.06 -12.38
CA LYS A 185 9.65 -12.19 -11.66
C LYS A 185 10.01 -10.93 -12.44
N ASP A 186 9.84 -10.95 -13.74
CA ASP A 186 10.17 -9.85 -14.63
C ASP A 186 9.17 -9.81 -15.78
N PRO A 187 7.95 -9.34 -15.50
CA PRO A 187 6.88 -9.33 -16.50
C PRO A 187 7.17 -8.34 -17.64
N LEU A 188 8.15 -7.44 -17.45
CA LEU A 188 8.56 -6.46 -18.45
C LEU A 188 9.81 -6.89 -19.23
N GLY A 189 10.60 -7.81 -18.71
CA GLY A 189 11.89 -8.21 -19.29
C GLY A 189 13.01 -7.16 -19.13
N ILE A 190 12.85 -6.21 -18.20
CA ILE A 190 13.75 -5.05 -18.03
C ILE A 190 14.66 -5.23 -16.80
N GLY A 191 14.49 -6.30 -16.04
CA GLY A 191 15.19 -6.55 -14.79
C GLY A 191 14.64 -5.70 -13.63
N LYS A 192 15.50 -5.42 -12.63
CA LYS A 192 15.10 -4.68 -11.44
C LYS A 192 14.77 -3.22 -11.76
N ILE A 193 13.58 -2.78 -11.38
CA ILE A 193 13.13 -1.41 -11.57
C ILE A 193 13.81 -0.49 -10.55
N LYS A 194 14.38 0.61 -11.02
CA LYS A 194 14.97 1.63 -10.14
C LYS A 194 13.83 2.41 -9.47
N LYS A 195 13.86 2.55 -8.14
CA LYS A 195 12.85 3.34 -7.38
C LYS A 195 12.71 4.77 -7.89
N SER A 196 13.78 5.38 -8.40
CA SER A 196 13.76 6.72 -8.99
C SER A 196 12.94 6.85 -10.27
N SER A 197 12.62 5.73 -10.95
CA SER A 197 11.80 5.72 -12.16
C SER A 197 10.30 5.59 -11.89
N ILE A 198 9.92 5.35 -10.62
CA ILE A 198 8.53 5.20 -10.21
C ILE A 198 7.98 6.59 -9.83
N PRO A 199 6.85 7.03 -10.40
CA PRO A 199 6.22 8.29 -10.02
C PRO A 199 5.91 8.36 -8.51
N ALA A 200 5.95 9.57 -7.94
CA ALA A 200 5.63 9.77 -6.53
C ALA A 200 4.19 9.30 -6.22
N GLY A 201 4.03 8.58 -5.12
CA GLY A 201 2.74 7.99 -4.71
C GLY A 201 2.37 6.69 -5.42
N TRP A 202 3.16 6.22 -6.39
CA TRP A 202 2.91 4.94 -7.07
C TRP A 202 3.66 3.81 -6.40
N SER A 203 3.00 2.65 -6.29
CA SER A 203 3.69 1.41 -5.93
C SER A 203 4.41 0.82 -7.16
N GLU A 204 5.46 0.04 -6.92
CA GLU A 204 6.18 -0.67 -7.99
C GLU A 204 5.24 -1.54 -8.81
N ALA A 205 4.31 -2.25 -8.17
CA ALA A 205 3.30 -3.05 -8.85
C ALA A 205 2.35 -2.21 -9.73
N LYS A 206 1.94 -1.01 -9.26
CA LYS A 206 1.10 -0.09 -10.04
C LYS A 206 1.84 0.42 -11.29
N PHE A 207 3.12 0.75 -11.13
CA PHE A 207 3.98 1.18 -12.24
C PHE A 207 4.25 0.06 -13.26
N VAL A 208 4.55 -1.16 -12.78
CA VAL A 208 4.75 -2.34 -13.64
C VAL A 208 3.49 -2.64 -14.44
N SER A 209 2.34 -2.72 -13.76
CA SER A 209 1.05 -2.97 -14.41
C SER A 209 0.70 -1.88 -15.43
N SER A 210 1.03 -0.62 -15.17
CA SER A 210 0.82 0.47 -16.13
C SER A 210 1.53 0.25 -17.46
N LYS A 211 2.72 -0.36 -17.46
CA LYS A 211 3.48 -0.67 -18.68
C LYS A 211 2.95 -1.90 -19.42
N LEU A 212 2.13 -2.71 -18.76
CA LEU A 212 1.54 -3.93 -19.32
C LEU A 212 0.21 -3.66 -20.04
N PHE A 213 -0.24 -2.42 -20.17
CA PHE A 213 -1.54 -2.06 -20.75
C PHE A 213 -1.84 -2.80 -22.08
N LYS A 214 -0.89 -2.77 -23.03
CA LYS A 214 -1.03 -3.46 -24.32
C LYS A 214 -0.63 -4.95 -24.32
N LYS A 215 0.23 -5.36 -23.38
CA LYS A 215 0.79 -6.74 -23.33
C LYS A 215 -0.10 -7.71 -22.55
N ASN A 216 -0.49 -7.29 -21.36
CA ASN A 216 -1.30 -8.04 -20.43
C ASN A 216 -2.32 -7.08 -19.78
N PRO A 217 -3.45 -6.83 -20.48
CA PRO A 217 -4.48 -5.91 -20.02
C PRO A 217 -5.09 -6.35 -18.68
N ASN A 218 -5.18 -7.65 -18.41
CA ASN A 218 -5.62 -8.16 -17.12
C ASN A 218 -4.74 -7.63 -15.98
N SER A 219 -3.42 -7.64 -16.14
CA SER A 219 -2.51 -7.10 -15.11
C SER A 219 -2.66 -5.59 -14.92
N TYR A 220 -3.00 -4.85 -15.98
CA TYR A 220 -3.22 -3.40 -15.93
C TYR A 220 -4.49 -3.08 -15.13
N PHE A 221 -5.64 -3.57 -15.60
CA PHE A 221 -6.95 -3.26 -15.03
C PHE A 221 -7.14 -3.81 -13.61
N TYR A 222 -6.32 -4.79 -13.21
CA TYR A 222 -6.31 -5.27 -11.83
C TYR A 222 -5.95 -4.16 -10.81
N ARG A 223 -5.16 -3.14 -11.20
CA ARG A 223 -4.68 -2.07 -10.29
C ARG A 223 -4.84 -0.65 -10.81
N ASN A 224 -5.08 -0.50 -12.10
CA ASN A 224 -5.21 0.77 -12.79
C ASN A 224 -6.57 0.84 -13.46
N LEU A 225 -7.10 2.04 -13.53
CA LEU A 225 -8.24 2.35 -14.38
C LEU A 225 -7.76 2.89 -15.71
N GLU A 226 -8.72 3.14 -16.58
CA GLU A 226 -8.52 3.94 -17.76
C GLU A 226 -7.73 5.25 -17.46
N PRO A 227 -6.77 5.63 -18.31
CA PRO A 227 -6.04 6.88 -18.17
C PRO A 227 -6.99 8.09 -18.05
N GLY A 228 -6.89 8.82 -16.95
CA GLY A 228 -7.72 10.01 -16.68
C GLY A 228 -8.95 9.75 -15.81
N VAL A 229 -9.29 8.49 -15.56
CA VAL A 229 -10.40 8.13 -14.67
C VAL A 229 -9.89 7.93 -13.24
N ALA A 230 -10.49 8.65 -12.30
CA ALA A 230 -10.19 8.50 -10.89
C ALA A 230 -10.83 7.23 -10.32
N GLN A 231 -10.10 6.58 -9.41
CA GLN A 231 -10.57 5.40 -8.70
C GLN A 231 -11.47 5.77 -7.53
N TRP A 232 -12.59 5.07 -7.40
CA TRP A 232 -13.46 5.19 -6.24
C TRP A 232 -13.04 4.21 -5.16
N THR A 233 -12.95 4.71 -3.93
CA THR A 233 -12.54 3.93 -2.75
C THR A 233 -13.69 3.75 -1.74
N GLY A 234 -14.86 4.30 -2.05
CA GLY A 234 -16.05 4.21 -1.21
C GLY A 234 -16.87 2.94 -1.43
N ASP A 235 -18.01 2.89 -0.75
CA ASP A 235 -18.99 1.81 -0.84
C ASP A 235 -19.54 1.64 -2.26
N TRP A 236 -20.09 0.45 -2.53
CA TRP A 236 -20.66 0.12 -3.83
C TRP A 236 -22.07 0.68 -3.97
N ASP A 237 -22.29 1.41 -5.06
CA ASP A 237 -23.61 1.90 -5.43
C ASP A 237 -24.49 0.78 -5.99
N GLU A 238 -25.80 0.98 -5.98
CA GLU A 238 -26.77 -0.01 -6.48
C GLU A 238 -26.63 -0.21 -8.00
N GLU A 239 -26.33 0.86 -8.74
CA GLU A 239 -26.06 0.81 -10.18
C GLU A 239 -24.81 -0.02 -10.49
N GLU A 240 -23.73 0.18 -9.73
CA GLU A 240 -22.48 -0.59 -9.86
C GLU A 240 -22.70 -2.09 -9.57
N LYS A 241 -23.46 -2.40 -8.52
CA LYS A 241 -23.82 -3.79 -8.16
C LYS A 241 -24.66 -4.44 -9.27
N SER A 242 -25.63 -3.71 -9.82
CA SER A 242 -26.46 -4.24 -10.91
C SER A 242 -25.62 -4.56 -12.16
N THR A 243 -24.67 -3.69 -12.48
CA THR A 243 -23.74 -3.87 -13.60
C THR A 243 -22.81 -5.06 -13.34
N PHE A 244 -22.29 -5.18 -12.12
CA PHE A 244 -21.46 -6.32 -11.69
C PHE A 244 -22.19 -7.63 -11.90
N LEU A 245 -23.41 -7.76 -11.40
CA LEU A 245 -24.22 -8.97 -11.51
C LEU A 245 -24.56 -9.29 -12.96
N LYS A 246 -24.85 -8.27 -13.79
CA LYS A 246 -25.08 -8.45 -15.22
C LYS A 246 -23.85 -9.04 -15.92
N VAL A 247 -22.67 -8.46 -15.70
CA VAL A 247 -21.42 -8.94 -16.30
C VAL A 247 -21.08 -10.35 -15.80
N CYS A 248 -21.29 -10.64 -14.51
CA CYS A 248 -21.12 -11.99 -13.96
C CYS A 248 -22.01 -13.02 -14.65
N LYS A 249 -23.26 -12.67 -14.98
CA LYS A 249 -24.20 -13.55 -15.67
C LYS A 249 -23.80 -13.82 -17.12
N GLU A 250 -23.26 -12.81 -17.80
CA GLU A 250 -22.91 -12.89 -19.22
C GLU A 250 -21.52 -13.55 -19.46
N LEU A 251 -20.51 -13.19 -18.67
CA LEU A 251 -19.10 -13.54 -18.93
C LEU A 251 -18.48 -14.45 -17.85
N GLY A 252 -19.19 -14.70 -16.75
CA GLY A 252 -18.66 -15.37 -15.56
C GLY A 252 -17.75 -14.49 -14.71
N CYS A 253 -17.24 -15.01 -13.60
CA CYS A 253 -16.25 -14.36 -12.73
C CYS A 253 -15.42 -15.39 -11.96
N GLY A 254 -14.23 -14.99 -11.46
CA GLY A 254 -13.45 -15.79 -10.52
C GLY A 254 -11.92 -15.72 -10.66
N ASP A 255 -11.38 -15.63 -11.89
CA ASP A 255 -9.93 -15.71 -12.15
C ASP A 255 -9.34 -14.39 -12.71
N LYS A 256 -9.97 -13.81 -13.74
CA LYS A 256 -9.42 -12.65 -14.48
C LYS A 256 -10.11 -11.34 -14.09
N TRP A 257 -9.99 -10.99 -12.80
CA TRP A 257 -10.62 -9.81 -12.24
C TRP A 257 -10.23 -8.49 -12.90
N GLY A 258 -9.03 -8.38 -13.47
CA GLY A 258 -8.63 -7.19 -14.23
C GLY A 258 -9.46 -7.02 -15.50
N LEU A 259 -9.61 -8.07 -16.31
CA LEU A 259 -10.46 -8.00 -17.51
C LEU A 259 -11.92 -7.74 -17.14
N PHE A 260 -12.40 -8.41 -16.10
CA PHE A 260 -13.75 -8.19 -15.58
C PHE A 260 -13.99 -6.72 -15.18
N SER A 261 -13.05 -6.10 -14.45
CA SER A 261 -13.18 -4.71 -14.01
C SER A 261 -13.21 -3.69 -15.16
N SER A 262 -12.86 -4.08 -16.39
CA SER A 262 -12.95 -3.17 -17.54
C SER A 262 -14.39 -2.79 -17.92
N TYR A 263 -15.39 -3.56 -17.47
CA TYR A 263 -16.82 -3.24 -17.65
C TYR A 263 -17.39 -2.38 -16.52
N LEU A 264 -16.64 -2.23 -15.41
CA LEU A 264 -17.09 -1.48 -14.25
C LEU A 264 -16.33 -0.15 -14.20
N PRO A 265 -17.00 0.98 -14.45
CA PRO A 265 -16.34 2.27 -14.35
C PRO A 265 -15.87 2.50 -12.91
N HIS A 266 -14.76 3.23 -12.74
CA HIS A 266 -14.21 3.62 -11.43
C HIS A 266 -13.75 2.50 -10.48
N ARG A 267 -13.95 1.22 -10.83
CA ARG A 267 -13.55 0.05 -10.03
C ARG A 267 -12.41 -0.72 -10.69
N VAL A 268 -11.44 -1.15 -9.88
CA VAL A 268 -10.31 -1.98 -10.36
C VAL A 268 -10.47 -3.43 -9.95
N GLY A 269 -9.76 -4.33 -10.62
CA GLY A 269 -9.92 -5.77 -10.42
C GLY A 269 -9.74 -6.26 -8.99
N TYR A 270 -8.84 -5.68 -8.18
CA TYR A 270 -8.71 -6.10 -6.79
C TYR A 270 -9.92 -5.73 -5.91
N GLN A 271 -10.74 -4.75 -6.31
CA GLN A 271 -11.97 -4.38 -5.58
C GLN A 271 -13.14 -5.29 -5.94
N CYS A 272 -13.07 -5.96 -7.09
CA CYS A 272 -14.11 -6.84 -7.59
C CYS A 272 -13.98 -8.29 -7.05
N ARG A 273 -12.79 -8.63 -6.55
CA ARG A 273 -12.44 -9.97 -6.07
C ARG A 273 -13.08 -10.29 -4.72
#